data_AF-A0A8C0K4U9-F1
#
_entry.id   AF-A0A8C0K4U9-F1
#
_cell.length_a   1.000
_cell.length_b   1.000
_cell.length_c   1.000
_cell.angle_alpha   90.00
_cell.angle_beta   90.00
_cell.angle_gamma   90.00
#
_symmetry.space_group_name_H-M   'P 1'
#
loop_
_entity.id
_entity.type
_entity.pdbx_description
1 polymer ?
#
loop_
_entity_poly.entity_id
_entity_poly.type
_entity_poly.pdbx_seq_one_letter_code
_entity_poly.pdbx_strand_id
1 'polypeptide(L)'
;MGLETEKADVQLCMDDDAYSRHSAVDFGDLEQLADSGSDRDPRRLNSHLQVGFEDVIAEPVSTHSFDKVWICSHALFEVSKYVIYKFLTLLLAMPMAFAAGVLFATLSCLHIWIIMPFVKTCLMVLPSVQTIWKSVTDAVIAPLCSSVGRSFSSVSLQVSHD
;
A
#
# COMPACT_ATOMS: atom_id res chain seq x y z
N MET A 1 2.00 -42.81 33.79
CA MET A 1 1.87 -43.34 32.42
C MET A 1 0.52 -42.84 31.93
N GLY A 2 0.40 -41.70 31.27
CA GLY A 2 1.15 -41.27 30.10
C GLY A 2 0.30 -41.63 28.87
N LEU A 3 -0.47 -40.66 28.38
CA LEU A 3 -0.88 -40.47 26.98
C LEU A 3 -1.92 -39.35 26.93
N GLU A 4 -1.38 -38.15 26.81
CA GLU A 4 -1.91 -37.10 25.94
C GLU A 4 -2.69 -37.63 24.72
N THR A 5 -3.94 -37.21 24.57
CA THR A 5 -4.60 -37.09 23.26
C THR A 5 -5.19 -35.70 23.15
N GLU A 6 -4.29 -34.77 22.87
CA GLU A 6 -4.54 -33.50 22.21
C GLU A 6 -5.12 -33.78 20.80
N LYS A 7 -6.23 -33.12 20.45
CA LYS A 7 -6.42 -32.30 19.24
C LYS A 7 -7.88 -32.22 18.81
N ALA A 8 -8.43 -31.04 19.08
CA ALA A 8 -9.14 -30.22 18.11
C ALA A 8 -10.43 -30.80 17.53
N ASP A 9 -11.52 -30.64 18.28
CA ASP A 9 -12.79 -30.27 17.68
C ASP A 9 -12.60 -28.87 17.07
N VAL A 10 -12.18 -28.81 15.81
CA VAL A 10 -12.27 -27.59 15.00
C VAL A 10 -13.73 -27.47 14.63
N GLN A 11 -14.52 -26.96 15.59
CA GLN A 11 -15.81 -26.40 15.29
C GLN A 11 -15.55 -25.17 14.42
N LEU A 12 -15.58 -25.40 13.12
CA LEU A 12 -15.56 -24.39 12.07
C LEU A 12 -16.88 -23.63 12.18
N CYS A 13 -16.96 -22.74 13.17
CA CYS A 13 -18.00 -21.71 13.23
C CYS A 13 -17.67 -20.73 12.12
N MET A 14 -18.11 -21.05 10.89
CA MET A 14 -18.33 -20.03 9.88
C MET A 14 -19.46 -19.16 10.41
N ASP A 15 -19.10 -18.05 11.03
CA ASP A 15 -19.97 -16.89 11.21
C ASP A 15 -20.27 -16.30 9.81
N ASP A 16 -21.16 -16.97 9.07
CA ASP A 16 -21.66 -16.53 7.76
C ASP A 16 -22.46 -15.20 7.84
N ASP A 17 -22.74 -14.72 9.05
CA ASP A 17 -23.45 -13.44 9.28
C ASP A 17 -22.51 -12.21 9.37
N ALA A 18 -21.18 -12.39 9.36
CA ALA A 18 -20.23 -11.27 9.46
C ALA A 18 -19.86 -10.64 8.11
N TYR A 19 -20.05 -11.32 6.98
CA TYR A 19 -19.67 -10.79 5.66
C TYR A 19 -20.72 -9.83 5.08
N SER A 20 -21.98 -9.96 5.48
CA SER A 20 -23.08 -9.16 4.93
C SER A 20 -23.22 -7.75 5.53
N ARG A 21 -22.46 -7.41 6.59
CA ARG A 21 -22.49 -6.06 7.19
C ARG A 21 -21.39 -5.10 6.73
N HIS A 22 -20.44 -5.53 5.88
CA HIS A 22 -19.32 -4.66 5.47
C HIS A 22 -19.45 -4.08 4.05
N SER A 23 -20.61 -4.22 3.40
CA SER A 23 -20.85 -3.64 2.06
C SER A 23 -21.89 -2.52 2.04
N ALA A 24 -22.51 -2.19 3.17
CA ALA A 24 -23.24 -0.94 3.33
C ALA A 24 -22.32 0.07 4.00
N VAL A 25 -21.30 0.52 3.26
CA VAL A 25 -20.62 1.77 3.60
C VAL A 25 -21.69 2.85 3.40
N ASP A 26 -22.37 3.21 4.49
CA ASP A 26 -23.24 4.37 4.52
C ASP A 26 -22.35 5.59 4.29
N PHE A 27 -22.34 6.02 3.03
CA PHE A 27 -21.53 7.13 2.55
C PHE A 27 -22.00 8.48 3.11
N GLY A 28 -23.14 8.52 3.83
CA GLY A 28 -23.65 9.69 4.52
C GLY A 28 -22.88 10.01 5.81
N ASP A 29 -22.55 8.99 6.60
CA ASP A 29 -21.86 9.19 7.90
C ASP A 29 -20.40 9.65 7.75
N LEU A 30 -19.72 9.32 6.63
CA LEU A 30 -18.35 9.78 6.39
C LEU A 30 -18.28 11.27 5.98
N GLU A 31 -19.37 11.83 5.43
CA GLU A 31 -19.46 13.27 5.14
C GLU A 31 -19.62 14.10 6.41
N GLN A 32 -20.34 13.58 7.40
CA GLN A 32 -20.58 14.28 8.66
C GLN A 32 -19.35 14.28 9.60
N LEU A 33 -18.47 13.28 9.46
CA LEU A 33 -17.16 13.23 10.12
C LEU A 33 -16.07 14.04 9.40
N ALA A 34 -16.22 14.35 8.12
CA ALA A 34 -15.28 15.18 7.37
C ALA A 34 -15.50 16.70 7.58
N ASP A 35 -16.68 17.10 8.05
CA ASP A 35 -17.01 18.49 8.37
C ASP A 35 -16.67 18.90 9.81
N SER A 36 -16.27 17.95 10.67
CA SER A 36 -15.61 18.26 11.95
C SER A 36 -14.14 18.62 11.74
N GLY A 37 -13.90 19.54 10.80
CA GLY A 37 -12.60 20.11 10.52
C GLY A 37 -12.09 20.84 11.75
N SER A 38 -11.06 20.29 12.37
CA SER A 38 -10.14 21.07 13.21
C SER A 38 -9.89 22.40 12.50
N ASP A 39 -10.12 23.51 13.20
CA ASP A 39 -9.86 24.85 12.68
C ASP A 39 -8.48 24.85 12.00
N ARG A 40 -8.46 24.94 10.66
CA ARG A 40 -7.23 24.78 9.86
C ARG A 40 -6.26 25.93 10.12
N ASP A 41 -6.70 26.98 10.80
CA ASP A 41 -5.87 28.08 11.26
C ASP A 41 -6.24 28.51 12.70
N PRO A 42 -5.86 27.72 13.72
CA PRO A 42 -6.22 27.98 15.11
C PRO A 42 -5.58 29.26 15.67
N ARG A 43 -4.61 29.84 14.95
CA ARG A 43 -3.93 31.09 15.30
C ARG A 43 -4.31 32.26 14.40
N ARG A 44 -5.23 32.07 13.44
CA ARG A 44 -5.70 33.08 12.48
C ARG A 44 -4.59 33.88 11.80
N LEU A 45 -3.46 33.23 11.49
CA LEU A 45 -2.31 33.87 10.86
C LEU A 45 -2.52 34.09 9.34
N ASN A 46 -3.46 33.35 8.73
CA ASN A 46 -3.73 33.31 7.31
C ASN A 46 -5.10 33.91 6.96
N SER A 47 -5.58 34.87 7.74
CA SER A 47 -6.85 35.56 7.47
C SER A 47 -6.90 36.21 6.07
N HIS A 48 -5.75 36.58 5.51
CA HIS A 48 -5.61 37.14 4.17
C HIS A 48 -5.80 36.14 3.02
N LEU A 49 -5.80 34.83 3.29
CA LEU A 49 -6.01 33.77 2.29
C LEU A 49 -7.47 33.28 2.27
N GLN A 50 -8.32 33.84 3.13
CA GLN A 50 -9.72 33.46 3.22
C GLN A 50 -10.53 34.19 2.13
N VAL A 51 -10.48 33.62 0.92
CA VAL A 51 -11.19 34.15 -0.24
C VAL A 51 -12.66 33.71 -0.16
N GLY A 52 -13.56 34.68 0.00
CA GLY A 52 -15.01 34.46 -0.02
C GLY A 52 -15.59 34.53 -1.43
N PHE A 53 -16.82 34.03 -1.64
CA PHE A 53 -17.52 34.12 -2.92
C PHE A 53 -17.65 35.58 -3.42
N GLU A 54 -17.85 36.51 -2.49
CA GLU A 54 -17.90 37.96 -2.73
C GLU A 54 -16.59 38.54 -3.29
N ASP A 55 -15.45 37.99 -2.84
CA ASP A 55 -14.11 38.42 -3.25
C ASP A 55 -13.74 37.88 -4.65
N VAL A 56 -14.33 36.76 -5.07
CA VAL A 56 -14.14 36.16 -6.41
C VAL A 56 -15.03 36.82 -7.47
N ILE A 57 -16.24 37.26 -7.10
CA ILE A 57 -17.24 37.82 -8.04
C ILE A 57 -17.10 39.35 -8.18
N ALA A 58 -16.48 40.04 -7.22
CA ALA A 58 -16.06 41.45 -7.29
C ALA A 58 -17.15 42.47 -7.72
N GLU A 59 -18.41 42.28 -7.33
CA GLU A 59 -19.48 43.24 -7.62
C GLU A 59 -19.71 44.25 -6.47
N PRO A 60 -19.74 45.58 -6.73
CA PRO A 60 -20.04 46.59 -5.72
C PRO A 60 -21.53 46.63 -5.35
N VAL A 61 -21.81 46.76 -4.05
CA VAL A 61 -23.13 46.68 -3.36
C VAL A 61 -24.25 47.64 -3.83
N SER A 62 -24.04 48.44 -4.87
CA SER A 62 -24.94 49.55 -5.25
C SER A 62 -25.94 49.23 -6.39
N THR A 63 -25.93 48.03 -6.98
CA THR A 63 -26.84 47.67 -8.09
C THR A 63 -27.70 46.43 -7.77
N HIS A 64 -28.21 46.35 -6.54
CA HIS A 64 -29.00 45.23 -6.05
C HIS A 64 -30.48 45.33 -6.46
N SER A 65 -30.79 45.14 -7.74
CA SER A 65 -32.19 44.98 -8.20
C SER A 65 -32.66 43.52 -8.22
N PHE A 66 -31.78 42.54 -7.98
CA PHE A 66 -32.09 41.11 -8.03
C PHE A 66 -31.52 40.32 -6.84
N ASP A 67 -31.96 40.68 -5.63
CA ASP A 67 -31.65 40.02 -4.34
C ASP A 67 -31.78 38.49 -4.39
N LYS A 68 -32.79 38.00 -5.12
CA LYS A 68 -33.06 36.57 -5.29
C LYS A 68 -32.04 35.84 -6.16
N VAL A 69 -31.43 36.51 -7.14
CA VAL A 69 -30.41 35.92 -8.02
C VAL A 69 -29.09 35.83 -7.26
N TRP A 70 -28.76 36.83 -6.44
CA TRP A 70 -27.57 36.81 -5.59
C TRP A 70 -27.60 35.66 -4.58
N ILE A 71 -28.71 35.50 -3.85
CA ILE A 71 -28.89 34.39 -2.90
C ILE A 71 -28.84 33.03 -3.61
N CYS A 72 -29.45 32.92 -4.79
CA CYS A 72 -29.46 31.69 -5.56
C CYS A 72 -28.07 31.33 -6.08
N SER A 73 -27.31 32.30 -6.59
CA SER A 73 -25.93 32.11 -7.05
C SER A 73 -24.99 31.71 -5.91
N HIS A 74 -25.12 32.32 -4.74
CA HIS A 74 -24.33 31.93 -3.56
C HIS A 74 -24.65 30.49 -3.12
N ALA A 75 -25.94 30.14 -3.02
CA ALA A 75 -26.36 28.78 -2.67
C ALA A 75 -25.94 27.75 -3.73
N LEU A 76 -26.09 28.08 -5.01
CA LEU A 76 -25.70 27.21 -6.12
C LEU A 76 -24.18 27.01 -6.16
N PHE A 77 -23.38 28.05 -5.89
CA PHE A 77 -21.93 27.94 -5.81
C PHE A 77 -21.49 27.01 -4.67
N GLU A 78 -22.11 27.13 -3.50
CA GLU A 78 -21.76 26.30 -2.35
C GLU A 78 -22.09 24.82 -2.58
N VAL A 79 -23.26 24.54 -3.16
CA VAL A 79 -23.67 23.18 -3.54
C VAL A 79 -22.82 22.64 -4.70
N SER A 80 -22.52 23.48 -5.69
CA SER A 80 -21.71 23.11 -6.85
C SER A 80 -20.29 22.71 -6.45
N LYS A 81 -19.64 23.42 -5.50
CA LYS A 81 -18.34 23.02 -4.96
C LYS A 81 -18.40 21.58 -4.47
N TYR A 82 -19.42 21.27 -3.69
CA TYR A 82 -19.54 20.00 -3.02
C TYR A 82 -19.79 18.86 -4.00
N VAL A 83 -20.75 19.07 -4.92
CA VAL A 83 -21.10 18.10 -5.95
C VAL A 83 -19.94 17.86 -6.91
N ILE A 84 -19.21 18.91 -7.32
CA ILE A 84 -18.07 18.77 -8.24
C ILE A 84 -16.93 18.01 -7.58
N TYR A 85 -16.58 18.29 -6.32
CA TYR A 85 -15.52 17.56 -5.62
C TYR A 85 -15.85 16.07 -5.50
N LYS A 86 -17.09 15.73 -5.14
CA LYS A 86 -17.55 14.34 -5.02
C LYS A 86 -17.64 13.65 -6.38
N PHE A 87 -18.21 14.32 -7.38
CA PHE A 87 -18.34 13.78 -8.73
C PHE A 87 -16.97 13.55 -9.38
N LEU A 88 -16.05 14.49 -9.26
CA LEU A 88 -14.69 14.37 -9.79
C LEU A 88 -13.93 13.22 -9.12
N THR A 89 -14.07 13.10 -7.80
CA THR A 89 -13.46 12.00 -7.04
C THR A 89 -14.03 10.66 -7.47
N LEU A 90 -15.36 10.54 -7.60
CA LEU A 90 -16.01 9.30 -8.05
C LEU A 90 -15.60 8.95 -9.49
N LEU A 91 -15.61 9.93 -10.38
CA LEU A 91 -15.26 9.77 -11.79
C LEU A 91 -13.81 9.37 -11.96
N LEU A 92 -12.89 9.82 -11.10
CA LEU A 92 -11.49 9.43 -11.15
C LEU A 92 -11.23 8.09 -10.42
N ALA A 93 -11.96 7.82 -9.34
CA ALA A 93 -11.84 6.58 -8.58
C ALA A 93 -12.30 5.36 -9.38
N MET A 94 -13.40 5.48 -10.13
CA MET A 94 -13.95 4.39 -10.95
C MET A 94 -12.96 3.84 -12.01
N PRO A 95 -12.32 4.66 -12.87
CA PRO A 95 -11.34 4.18 -13.84
C PRO A 95 -10.05 3.69 -13.17
N MET A 96 -9.63 4.30 -12.05
CA MET A 96 -8.47 3.80 -11.30
C MET A 96 -8.73 2.41 -10.71
N ALA A 97 -9.90 2.21 -10.10
CA ALA A 97 -10.31 0.90 -9.57
C ALA A 97 -10.42 -0.15 -10.69
N PHE A 98 -10.99 0.24 -11.84
CA PHE A 98 -11.05 -0.63 -13.01
C PHE A 98 -9.66 -1.00 -13.53
N ALA A 99 -8.76 -0.03 -13.68
CA ALA A 99 -7.38 -0.27 -14.10
C ALA A 99 -6.63 -1.19 -13.13
N ALA A 100 -6.78 -0.98 -11.81
CA ALA A 100 -6.21 -1.83 -10.78
C ALA A 100 -6.77 -3.27 -10.84
N GLY A 101 -8.08 -3.42 -11.09
CA GLY A 101 -8.71 -4.73 -11.28
C GLY A 101 -8.17 -5.48 -12.50
N VAL A 102 -8.03 -4.80 -13.64
CA VAL A 102 -7.44 -5.37 -14.85
C VAL A 102 -5.97 -5.74 -14.62
N LEU A 103 -5.20 -4.90 -13.94
CA LEU A 103 -3.82 -5.19 -13.57
C LEU A 103 -3.74 -6.43 -12.66
N PHE A 104 -4.59 -6.53 -11.64
CA PHE A 104 -4.61 -7.69 -10.75
C PHE A 104 -5.02 -8.97 -11.48
N ALA A 105 -5.98 -8.90 -12.39
CA ALA A 105 -6.40 -10.04 -13.19
C ALA A 105 -5.28 -10.53 -14.12
N THR A 106 -4.59 -9.61 -14.81
CA THR A 106 -3.46 -9.94 -15.69
C THR A 106 -2.27 -10.48 -14.91
N LEU A 107 -1.93 -9.90 -13.77
CA LEU A 107 -0.89 -10.41 -12.87
C LEU A 107 -1.25 -11.79 -12.33
N SER A 108 -2.51 -12.02 -11.95
CA SER A 108 -2.97 -13.34 -11.46
C SER A 108 -2.90 -14.40 -12.55
N CYS A 109 -3.30 -14.04 -13.78
CA CYS A 109 -3.16 -14.91 -14.96
C CYS A 109 -1.68 -15.24 -15.21
N LEU A 110 -0.81 -14.23 -15.27
CA LEU A 110 0.64 -14.42 -15.46
C LEU A 110 1.24 -15.27 -14.33
N HIS A 111 0.79 -15.08 -13.10
CA HIS A 111 1.26 -15.83 -11.95
C HIS A 111 0.93 -17.32 -12.06
N ILE A 112 -0.32 -17.67 -12.38
CA ILE A 112 -0.73 -19.07 -12.57
C ILE A 112 -0.02 -19.72 -13.77
N TRP A 113 0.05 -19.01 -14.90
CA TRP A 113 0.48 -19.60 -16.16
C TRP A 113 1.99 -19.58 -16.38
N ILE A 114 2.69 -18.57 -15.86
CA ILE A 114 4.13 -18.37 -16.13
C ILE A 114 4.94 -18.49 -14.84
N ILE A 115 4.57 -17.77 -13.78
CA ILE A 115 5.39 -17.77 -12.55
C ILE A 115 5.35 -19.13 -11.86
N MET A 116 4.18 -19.75 -11.72
CA MET A 116 4.06 -21.03 -11.04
C MET A 116 4.85 -22.17 -11.72
N PRO A 117 4.80 -22.37 -13.05
CA PRO A 117 5.68 -23.33 -13.70
C PRO A 117 7.14 -22.89 -13.67
N PHE A 118 7.44 -21.59 -13.83
CA PHE A 118 8.81 -21.09 -13.74
C PHE A 118 9.45 -21.39 -12.39
N VAL A 119 8.76 -21.11 -11.27
CA VAL A 119 9.24 -21.41 -9.93
C VAL A 119 9.43 -22.92 -9.75
N LYS A 120 8.49 -23.76 -10.23
CA LYS A 120 8.65 -25.22 -10.20
C LYS A 120 9.89 -25.67 -10.97
N THR A 121 10.13 -25.13 -12.16
CA THR A 121 11.31 -25.44 -12.99
C THR A 121 12.59 -24.96 -12.32
N CYS A 122 12.63 -23.74 -11.79
CA CYS A 122 13.77 -23.23 -11.03
C CYS A 122 14.07 -24.15 -9.86
N LEU A 123 13.08 -24.52 -9.04
CA LEU A 123 13.27 -25.43 -7.92
C LEU A 123 13.76 -26.82 -8.33
N MET A 124 13.40 -27.31 -9.52
CA MET A 124 13.95 -28.56 -10.07
C MET A 124 15.41 -28.41 -10.54
N VAL A 125 15.80 -27.25 -11.05
CA VAL A 125 17.16 -26.97 -11.55
C VAL A 125 18.12 -26.58 -10.41
N LEU A 126 17.60 -25.97 -9.34
CA LEU A 126 18.37 -25.51 -8.19
C LEU A 126 19.29 -26.60 -7.59
N PRO A 127 18.84 -27.84 -7.34
CA PRO A 127 19.69 -28.92 -6.84
C PRO A 127 20.87 -29.22 -7.75
N SER A 128 20.66 -29.24 -9.07
CA SER A 128 21.73 -29.46 -10.04
C SER A 128 22.75 -28.34 -10.03
N VAL A 129 22.28 -27.08 -9.98
CA VAL A 129 23.17 -25.91 -9.86
C VAL A 129 23.93 -25.95 -8.54
N GLN A 130 23.28 -26.32 -7.43
CA GLN A 130 23.95 -26.49 -6.14
C GLN A 130 25.03 -27.57 -6.17
N THR A 131 24.79 -28.70 -6.83
CA THR A 131 25.81 -29.75 -6.98
C THR A 131 27.01 -29.26 -7.78
N ILE A 132 26.78 -28.58 -8.92
CA ILE A 132 27.85 -28.01 -9.74
C ILE A 132 28.61 -26.94 -8.96
N TRP A 133 27.89 -26.04 -8.30
CA TRP A 133 28.49 -24.97 -7.49
C TRP A 133 29.33 -25.54 -6.35
N LYS A 134 28.84 -26.58 -5.67
CA LYS A 134 29.60 -27.28 -4.63
C LYS A 134 30.86 -27.93 -5.20
N SER A 135 30.79 -28.54 -6.38
CA SER A 135 31.94 -29.14 -7.06
C SER A 135 32.99 -28.09 -7.46
N VAL A 136 32.57 -26.95 -8.01
CA VAL A 136 33.47 -25.83 -8.35
C VAL A 136 34.09 -25.24 -7.09
N THR A 137 33.28 -25.04 -6.04
CA THR A 137 33.73 -24.55 -4.74
C THR A 137 34.78 -25.50 -4.15
N ASP A 138 34.55 -26.81 -4.17
CA ASP A 138 35.50 -27.80 -3.67
C ASP A 138 36.81 -27.79 -4.50
N ALA A 139 36.71 -27.76 -5.82
CA ALA A 139 37.86 -27.74 -6.71
C ALA A 139 38.73 -26.47 -6.59
N VAL A 140 38.14 -25.32 -6.23
CA VAL A 140 38.86 -24.03 -6.13
C VAL A 140 39.23 -23.71 -4.69
N ILE A 141 38.29 -23.81 -3.75
CA ILE A 141 38.47 -23.37 -2.38
C ILE A 141 39.25 -24.40 -1.56
N ALA A 142 39.10 -25.70 -1.80
CA ALA A 142 39.88 -26.71 -1.07
C ALA A 142 41.40 -26.57 -1.30
N PRO A 143 41.92 -26.46 -2.54
CA PRO A 143 43.36 -26.28 -2.73
C PRO A 143 43.86 -24.91 -2.27
N LEU A 144 43.05 -23.84 -2.38
CA LEU A 144 43.41 -22.51 -1.86
C LEU A 144 43.54 -22.55 -0.33
N CYS A 145 42.54 -23.11 0.37
CA CYS A 145 42.56 -23.24 1.83
C CYS A 145 43.72 -24.14 2.29
N SER A 146 43.98 -25.24 1.58
CA SER A 146 45.12 -26.13 1.86
C SER A 146 46.48 -25.43 1.66
N SER A 147 46.61 -24.61 0.61
CA SER A 147 47.85 -23.88 0.31
C SER A 147 48.10 -22.75 1.31
N VAL A 148 47.05 -22.01 1.68
CA VAL A 148 47.09 -20.95 2.71
C VAL A 148 47.41 -21.56 4.08
N GLY A 149 46.77 -22.69 4.43
CA GLY A 149 47.06 -23.42 5.66
C GLY A 149 48.51 -23.90 5.74
N ARG A 150 49.07 -24.43 4.64
CA ARG A 150 50.50 -24.80 4.58
C ARG A 150 51.42 -23.58 4.69
N SER A 151 51.05 -22.45 4.09
CA SER A 151 51.84 -21.22 4.14
C SER A 151 51.91 -20.65 5.56
N PHE A 152 50.78 -20.64 6.29
CA PHE A 152 50.74 -20.19 7.69
C PHE A 152 51.36 -21.20 8.67
N SER A 153 51.25 -22.50 8.39
CA SER A 153 51.93 -23.55 9.17
C SER A 153 53.46 -23.45 9.10
N SER A 154 54.01 -22.89 8.03
CA SER A 154 55.46 -22.75 7.87
C SER A 154 56.06 -21.58 8.66
N VAL A 155 55.23 -20.73 9.28
CA VAL A 155 55.69 -19.64 10.15
C VAL A 155 55.74 -20.14 11.60
N SER A 156 56.76 -20.92 11.94
CA SER A 156 57.04 -21.26 13.33
C SER A 156 57.76 -20.09 14.01
N LEU A 157 57.03 -19.35 14.84
CA LEU A 157 57.60 -18.32 15.70
C LEU A 157 58.40 -19.01 16.83
N GLN A 158 59.72 -19.08 16.69
CA GLN A 158 60.60 -19.38 17.83
C GLN A 158 60.65 -18.14 18.73
N VAL A 159 59.89 -18.18 19.83
CA VAL A 159 60.02 -17.22 20.93
C VAL A 159 61.27 -17.61 21.73
N SER A 160 62.38 -16.92 21.50
CA SER A 160 63.54 -16.97 22.39
C SER A 160 63.15 -16.32 23.72
N HIS A 161 63.23 -17.09 24.80
CA HIS A 161 63.10 -16.59 26.16
C HIS A 161 64.52 -16.40 26.71
N ASP A 162 64.93 -15.14 26.85
CA ASP A 162 66.08 -14.71 27.67
C ASP A 162 65.84 -15.00 29.17
#